data_AF-A0A2S9FH71-F1
#
_entry.id   AF-A0A2S9FH71-F1
#
_cell.length_a   1.000
_cell.length_b   1.000
_cell.length_c   1.000
_cell.angle_alpha   90.00
_cell.angle_beta   90.00
_cell.angle_gamma   90.00
#
_symmetry.space_group_name_H-M   'P 1'
#
loop_
_entity.id
_entity.type
_entity.pdbx_description
1 polymer ?
#
loop_
_entity_poly.entity_id
_entity_poly.type
_entity_poly.pdbx_seq_one_letter_code
_entity_poly.pdbx_strand_id
1 'polypeptide(L)'
;DFLAGSIGVAAAERIVAAVHRATDEGLPLLASPSSGGTRMQEGTVAFLQMVKIAAAVELHKKAHLPYLVYLRHPTTGGVFASWGSLGHVTAAEPGALIGFLGPRVYEHLYGEPFPSGIQTSENLQHHGVIDAVVPLDVLRATLDRTLTVVSDAPGDPPAAPQTEPVPDIPAWDSVEISRRPDRPGVSALLRHGATDRVLLSGTGQSEAATMLLALARFGGQPAVVVGQQRVVGG
;
A
#
# COMPACT_ATOMS: atom_id res chain seq x y z
N ASP A 1 -16.51 27.10 5.47
CA ASP A 1 -15.84 26.05 6.25
C ASP A 1 -15.83 24.69 5.57
N PHE A 2 -14.75 23.94 5.76
CA PHE A 2 -14.59 22.55 5.28
C PHE A 2 -15.05 21.49 6.32
N LEU A 3 -15.63 21.92 7.45
CA LEU A 3 -16.16 21.06 8.53
C LEU A 3 -15.19 19.92 8.90
N ALA A 4 -13.94 20.30 9.23
CA ALA A 4 -12.85 19.38 9.57
C ALA A 4 -12.56 18.29 8.51
N GLY A 5 -12.85 18.57 7.24
CA GLY A 5 -12.64 17.64 6.12
C GLY A 5 -13.73 16.57 5.99
N SER A 6 -14.85 16.68 6.71
CA SER A 6 -15.95 15.71 6.60
C SER A 6 -16.55 15.69 5.18
N ILE A 7 -16.80 14.49 4.65
CA ILE A 7 -17.26 14.30 3.28
C ILE A 7 -18.79 14.33 3.24
N GLY A 8 -19.32 15.43 2.73
CA GLY A 8 -20.72 15.59 2.33
C GLY A 8 -20.94 15.30 0.84
N VAL A 9 -22.15 15.53 0.36
CA VAL A 9 -22.57 15.29 -1.03
C VAL A 9 -21.68 16.03 -2.02
N ALA A 10 -21.54 17.35 -1.87
CA ALA A 10 -20.76 18.15 -2.81
C ALA A 10 -19.27 17.74 -2.87
N ALA A 11 -18.69 17.34 -1.74
CA ALA A 11 -17.31 16.85 -1.70
C ALA A 11 -17.19 15.49 -2.39
N ALA A 12 -18.15 14.58 -2.15
CA ALA A 12 -18.16 13.28 -2.79
C ALA A 12 -18.35 13.35 -4.30
N GLU A 13 -19.26 14.19 -4.82
CA GLU A 13 -19.43 14.36 -6.26
C GLU A 13 -18.14 14.87 -6.93
N ARG A 14 -17.40 15.75 -6.26
CA ARG A 14 -16.09 16.23 -6.77
C ARG A 14 -15.05 15.12 -6.80
N ILE A 15 -15.01 14.28 -5.76
CA ILE A 15 -14.11 13.12 -5.72
C ILE A 15 -14.47 12.14 -6.85
N VAL A 16 -15.75 11.79 -6.99
CA VAL A 16 -16.25 10.90 -8.05
C VAL A 16 -15.91 11.46 -9.44
N ALA A 17 -16.14 12.76 -9.68
CA ALA A 17 -15.79 13.40 -10.94
C ALA A 17 -14.28 13.36 -11.23
N ALA A 18 -13.43 13.58 -10.21
CA ALA A 18 -11.99 13.48 -10.36
C ALA A 18 -11.52 12.06 -10.70
N VAL A 19 -12.10 11.04 -10.06
CA VAL A 19 -11.80 9.63 -10.33
C VAL A 19 -12.24 9.26 -11.75
N HIS A 20 -13.45 9.65 -12.17
CA HIS A 20 -13.91 9.42 -13.54
C HIS A 20 -13.00 10.09 -14.56
N ARG A 21 -12.66 11.37 -14.35
CA ARG A 21 -11.75 12.08 -15.24
C ARG A 21 -10.39 11.38 -15.37
N ALA A 22 -9.78 10.98 -14.25
CA ALA A 22 -8.50 10.25 -14.29
C ALA A 22 -8.64 8.92 -15.04
N THR A 23 -9.79 8.25 -14.91
CA THR A 23 -10.09 7.02 -15.65
C THR A 23 -10.21 7.27 -17.15
N ASP A 24 -10.99 8.27 -17.55
CA ASP A 24 -11.22 8.62 -18.95
C ASP A 24 -9.93 9.10 -19.65
N GLU A 25 -9.06 9.79 -18.91
CA GLU A 25 -7.76 10.26 -19.39
C GLU A 25 -6.65 9.19 -19.29
N GLY A 26 -6.93 8.01 -18.72
CA GLY A 26 -5.94 6.94 -18.58
C GLY A 26 -4.81 7.26 -17.60
N LEU A 27 -5.06 8.09 -16.59
CA LEU A 27 -4.05 8.59 -15.66
C LEU A 27 -4.00 7.78 -14.36
N PRO A 28 -2.82 7.55 -13.76
CA PRO A 28 -2.75 7.05 -12.39
C PRO A 28 -3.34 8.07 -11.41
N LEU A 29 -3.94 7.57 -10.32
CA LEU A 29 -4.60 8.39 -9.31
C LEU A 29 -3.98 8.19 -7.93
N LEU A 30 -3.63 9.29 -7.27
CA LEU A 30 -3.27 9.32 -5.85
C LEU A 30 -4.40 9.95 -5.03
N ALA A 31 -4.99 9.18 -4.13
CA ALA A 31 -5.88 9.70 -3.11
C ALA A 31 -5.11 10.07 -1.84
N SER A 32 -5.37 11.25 -1.26
CA SER A 32 -4.77 11.64 0.02
C SER A 32 -5.80 12.18 1.02
N PRO A 33 -6.62 11.29 1.61
CA PRO A 33 -7.65 11.67 2.56
C PRO A 33 -7.06 12.27 3.84
N SER A 34 -7.73 13.29 4.36
CA SER A 34 -7.61 13.82 5.73
C SER A 34 -9.03 14.20 6.14
N SER A 35 -9.72 13.26 6.78
CA SER A 35 -11.13 13.35 7.11
C SER A 35 -11.49 12.48 8.32
N GLY A 36 -12.31 13.05 9.21
CA GLY A 36 -12.99 12.28 10.27
C GLY A 36 -14.08 11.33 9.76
N GLY A 37 -14.44 11.39 8.48
CA GLY A 37 -15.42 10.51 7.84
C GLY A 37 -16.55 11.26 7.14
N THR A 38 -17.72 10.63 7.08
CA THR A 38 -18.92 11.20 6.47
C THR A 38 -19.44 12.41 7.25
N ARG A 39 -19.95 13.41 6.54
CA ARG A 39 -20.58 14.59 7.13
C ARG A 39 -21.97 14.27 7.68
N MET A 40 -22.06 14.12 9.00
CA MET A 40 -23.30 13.78 9.70
C MET A 40 -24.41 14.81 9.53
N GLN A 41 -24.08 16.09 9.32
CA GLN A 41 -25.06 17.18 9.14
C GLN A 41 -25.90 17.02 7.87
N GLU A 42 -25.40 16.27 6.89
CA GLU A 42 -26.10 15.96 5.63
C GLU A 42 -26.79 14.57 5.68
N GLY A 43 -26.73 13.88 6.82
CA GLY A 43 -27.46 12.64 7.10
C GLY A 43 -27.11 11.48 6.16
N THR A 44 -28.10 10.59 5.95
CA THR A 44 -27.98 9.37 5.13
C THR A 44 -27.54 9.66 3.70
N VAL A 45 -27.89 10.82 3.15
CA VAL A 45 -27.51 11.18 1.78
C VAL A 45 -26.00 11.29 1.64
N ALA A 46 -25.31 11.94 2.58
CA ALA A 46 -23.84 11.98 2.58
C ALA A 46 -23.20 10.60 2.82
N PHE A 47 -23.86 9.72 3.58
CA PHE A 47 -23.37 8.36 3.79
C PHE A 47 -23.41 7.53 2.50
N LEU A 48 -24.53 7.56 1.76
CA LEU A 48 -24.66 6.83 0.49
C LEU A 48 -23.65 7.28 -0.56
N GLN A 49 -23.11 8.49 -0.44
CA GLN A 49 -22.07 9.00 -1.33
C GLN A 49 -20.74 8.27 -1.19
N MET A 50 -20.44 7.65 -0.04
CA MET A 50 -19.25 6.80 0.13
C MET A 50 -19.28 5.61 -0.84
N VAL A 51 -20.47 5.05 -1.07
CA VAL A 51 -20.68 3.95 -2.04
C VAL A 51 -20.36 4.41 -3.45
N LYS A 52 -20.73 5.65 -3.82
CA LYS A 52 -20.42 6.21 -5.13
C LYS A 52 -18.92 6.39 -5.35
N ILE A 53 -18.19 6.89 -4.35
CA ILE A 53 -16.73 7.02 -4.44
C ILE A 53 -16.09 5.65 -4.59
N ALA A 54 -16.48 4.67 -3.77
CA ALA A 54 -15.97 3.29 -3.86
C ALA A 54 -16.21 2.69 -5.26
N ALA A 55 -17.42 2.87 -5.80
CA ALA A 55 -17.76 2.38 -7.14
C ALA A 55 -16.91 3.03 -8.23
N ALA A 56 -16.67 4.34 -8.17
CA ALA A 56 -15.80 5.04 -9.11
C ALA A 56 -14.35 4.53 -9.04
N VAL A 57 -13.82 4.33 -7.83
CA VAL A 57 -12.47 3.78 -7.60
C VAL A 57 -12.37 2.36 -8.16
N GLU A 58 -13.37 1.51 -7.94
CA GLU A 58 -13.38 0.15 -8.48
C GLU A 58 -13.44 0.12 -10.02
N LEU A 59 -14.15 1.04 -10.65
CA LEU A 59 -14.14 1.18 -12.11
C LEU A 59 -12.76 1.63 -12.62
N HIS A 60 -12.11 2.57 -11.94
CA HIS A 60 -10.74 3.00 -12.26
C HIS A 60 -9.75 1.82 -12.22
N LYS A 61 -9.82 1.01 -11.16
CA LYS A 61 -8.98 -0.19 -11.00
C LYS A 61 -9.28 -1.25 -12.07
N LYS A 62 -10.56 -1.43 -12.45
CA LYS A 62 -10.97 -2.33 -13.55
C LYS A 62 -10.47 -1.87 -14.93
N ALA A 63 -10.19 -0.58 -15.10
CA ALA A 63 -9.50 -0.07 -16.28
C ALA A 63 -7.98 -0.31 -16.25
N HIS A 64 -7.48 -1.09 -15.27
CA HIS A 64 -6.07 -1.39 -15.05
C HIS A 64 -5.21 -0.14 -14.77
N LEU A 65 -5.82 0.90 -14.21
CA LEU A 65 -5.12 2.13 -13.84
C LEU A 65 -4.67 2.11 -12.37
N PRO A 66 -3.46 2.60 -12.05
CA PRO A 66 -2.95 2.62 -10.69
C PRO A 66 -3.74 3.56 -9.78
N TYR A 67 -4.43 3.00 -8.79
CA TYR A 67 -4.93 3.72 -7.63
C TYR A 67 -3.99 3.58 -6.42
N LEU A 68 -3.35 4.68 -6.03
CA LEU A 68 -2.46 4.78 -4.87
C LEU A 68 -3.15 5.58 -3.76
N VAL A 69 -2.86 5.27 -2.50
CA VAL A 69 -3.41 6.03 -1.36
C VAL A 69 -2.29 6.48 -0.41
N TYR A 70 -2.37 7.75 0.00
CA TYR A 70 -1.56 8.33 1.07
C TYR A 70 -2.45 8.88 2.20
N LEU A 71 -2.65 8.07 3.23
CA LEU A 71 -3.52 8.36 4.36
C LEU A 71 -2.91 9.43 5.26
N ARG A 72 -3.63 10.53 5.49
CA ARG A 72 -3.23 11.61 6.40
C ARG A 72 -4.10 11.64 7.65
N HIS A 73 -3.62 12.35 8.67
CA HIS A 73 -4.27 12.49 9.96
C HIS A 73 -5.48 13.45 9.88
N PRO A 74 -6.63 13.08 10.47
CA PRO A 74 -7.11 11.72 10.66
C PRO A 74 -7.67 11.16 9.33
N THR A 75 -7.70 9.83 9.16
CA THR A 75 -8.50 9.17 8.12
C THR A 75 -9.36 8.09 8.74
N THR A 76 -10.63 8.40 9.00
CA THR A 76 -11.51 7.49 9.74
C THR A 76 -12.86 7.26 9.10
N GLY A 77 -13.62 6.30 9.64
CA GLY A 77 -15.02 6.12 9.30
C GLY A 77 -15.23 5.67 7.86
N GLY A 78 -16.31 6.17 7.26
CA GLY A 78 -16.67 5.90 5.88
C GLY A 78 -15.56 6.23 4.88
N VAL A 79 -14.71 7.22 5.15
CA VAL A 79 -13.61 7.59 4.24
C VAL A 79 -12.56 6.49 4.17
N PHE A 80 -12.07 6.02 5.32
CA PHE A 80 -11.15 4.88 5.36
C PHE A 80 -11.79 3.65 4.72
N ALA A 81 -13.04 3.33 5.10
CA ALA A 81 -13.73 2.12 4.68
C ALA A 81 -14.09 2.03 3.19
N SER A 82 -14.21 3.17 2.49
CA SER A 82 -14.76 3.18 1.12
C SER A 82 -13.76 3.57 0.03
N TRP A 83 -12.76 4.39 0.31
CA TRP A 83 -11.77 4.77 -0.71
C TRP A 83 -10.36 4.95 -0.16
N GLY A 84 -10.20 5.18 1.14
CA GLY A 84 -8.90 5.18 1.79
C GLY A 84 -8.24 3.79 1.83
N SER A 85 -9.01 2.71 1.98
CA SER A 85 -8.48 1.34 2.06
C SER A 85 -8.42 0.59 0.72
N LEU A 86 -8.84 1.22 -0.39
CA LEU A 86 -8.97 0.54 -1.69
C LEU A 86 -7.71 0.64 -2.57
N GLY A 87 -6.65 1.28 -2.08
CA GLY A 87 -5.38 1.45 -2.79
C GLY A 87 -4.74 0.13 -3.19
N HIS A 88 -4.12 0.07 -4.36
CA HIS A 88 -3.19 -1.02 -4.70
C HIS A 88 -1.93 -0.96 -3.84
N VAL A 89 -1.49 0.27 -3.52
CA VAL A 89 -0.46 0.56 -2.54
C VAL A 89 -0.99 1.66 -1.63
N THR A 90 -0.94 1.43 -0.34
CA THR A 90 -1.47 2.31 0.71
C THR A 90 -0.35 2.68 1.66
N ALA A 91 0.08 3.94 1.62
CA ALA A 91 1.00 4.51 2.60
C ALA A 91 0.28 5.49 3.53
N ALA A 92 0.90 5.82 4.66
CA ALA A 92 0.40 6.83 5.59
C ALA A 92 1.51 7.79 6.02
N GLU A 93 1.14 9.00 6.44
CA GLU A 93 2.07 9.89 7.14
C GLU A 93 2.34 9.39 8.58
N PRO A 94 3.53 9.68 9.16
CA PRO A 94 3.88 9.24 10.51
C PRO A 94 2.92 9.75 11.59
N GLY A 95 2.60 8.89 12.56
CA GLY A 95 1.66 9.19 13.65
C GLY A 95 0.21 9.46 13.22
N ALA A 96 -0.18 9.13 11.98
CA ALA A 96 -1.54 9.38 11.51
C ALA A 96 -2.55 8.53 12.27
N LEU A 97 -3.69 9.14 12.61
CA LEU A 97 -4.83 8.43 13.19
C LEU A 97 -5.68 7.85 12.05
N ILE A 98 -5.67 6.53 11.93
CA ILE A 98 -6.35 5.79 10.86
C ILE A 98 -7.19 4.68 11.48
N GLY A 99 -8.45 4.57 11.06
CA GLY A 99 -9.28 3.47 11.53
C GLY A 99 -10.74 3.55 11.12
N PHE A 100 -11.42 2.41 11.20
CA PHE A 100 -12.84 2.35 10.85
C PHE A 100 -13.74 3.21 11.75
N LEU A 101 -13.38 3.36 13.03
CA LEU A 101 -14.15 4.12 14.02
C LEU A 101 -13.26 5.23 14.61
N GLY A 102 -13.76 6.45 14.78
CA GLY A 102 -12.99 7.49 15.48
C GLY A 102 -12.95 7.26 17.00
N PRO A 103 -11.85 7.61 17.70
CA PRO A 103 -11.72 7.42 19.16
C PRO A 103 -12.88 8.02 19.98
N ARG A 104 -13.36 9.20 19.57
CA ARG A 104 -14.49 9.88 20.22
C ARG A 104 -15.80 9.09 20.14
N VAL A 105 -16.02 8.35 19.05
CA VAL A 105 -17.22 7.52 18.90
C VAL A 105 -17.12 6.30 19.79
N TYR A 106 -15.94 5.71 19.91
CA TYR A 106 -15.69 4.61 20.85
C TYR A 106 -15.92 5.06 22.30
N GLU A 107 -15.32 6.17 22.72
CA GLU A 107 -15.51 6.74 24.06
C GLU A 107 -16.98 6.96 24.40
N HIS A 108 -17.78 7.43 23.45
CA HIS A 108 -19.20 7.65 23.65
C HIS A 108 -20.00 6.34 23.83
N LEU A 109 -19.59 5.26 23.15
CA LEU A 109 -20.27 3.96 23.21
C LEU A 109 -19.89 3.16 24.45
N TYR A 110 -18.62 3.22 24.87
CA TYR A 110 -18.07 2.35 25.91
C TYR A 110 -17.79 3.07 27.23
N GLY A 111 -17.78 4.41 27.25
CA GLY A 111 -17.50 5.20 28.45
C GLY A 111 -16.03 5.20 28.88
N GLU A 112 -15.13 4.68 28.04
CA GLU A 112 -13.70 4.57 28.31
C GLU A 112 -12.87 5.05 27.11
N PRO A 113 -11.64 5.57 27.33
CA PRO A 113 -10.77 6.05 26.26
C PRO A 113 -10.39 4.91 25.29
N PHE A 114 -10.30 5.24 24.00
CA PHE A 114 -9.83 4.29 23.00
C PHE A 114 -8.37 3.90 23.31
N PRO A 115 -8.00 2.60 23.25
CA PRO A 115 -6.63 2.17 23.53
C PRO A 115 -5.59 2.88 22.67
N SER A 116 -4.60 3.50 23.32
CA SER A 116 -3.54 4.25 22.64
C SER A 116 -2.70 3.34 21.73
N GLY A 117 -2.25 3.88 20.60
CA GLY A 117 -1.34 3.17 19.68
C GLY A 117 -2.05 2.29 18.63
N ILE A 118 -3.26 1.79 18.89
CA ILE A 118 -3.94 0.84 17.98
C ILE A 118 -4.25 1.45 16.61
N GLN A 119 -4.67 2.72 16.56
CA GLN A 119 -5.05 3.43 15.33
C GLN A 119 -3.92 4.28 14.74
N THR A 120 -2.68 4.01 15.12
CA THR A 120 -1.52 4.73 14.57
C THR A 120 -1.04 4.09 13.28
N SER A 121 -0.59 4.90 12.32
CA SER A 121 0.03 4.46 11.08
C SER A 121 1.07 3.35 11.28
N GLU A 122 1.90 3.45 12.32
CA GLU A 122 2.95 2.49 12.67
C GLU A 122 2.36 1.14 13.09
N ASN A 123 1.30 1.16 13.91
CA ASN A 123 0.62 -0.07 14.30
C ASN A 123 -0.09 -0.72 13.09
N LEU A 124 -0.76 0.08 12.25
CA LEU A 124 -1.38 -0.42 11.03
C LEU A 124 -0.34 -1.04 10.08
N GLN A 125 0.84 -0.42 9.94
CA GLN A 125 1.93 -0.98 9.14
C GLN A 125 2.42 -2.30 9.73
N HIS A 126 2.67 -2.35 11.05
CA HIS A 126 3.15 -3.55 11.74
C HIS A 126 2.20 -4.75 11.57
N HIS A 127 0.89 -4.49 11.55
CA HIS A 127 -0.14 -5.52 11.36
C HIS A 127 -0.51 -5.80 9.89
N GLY A 128 0.17 -5.19 8.92
CA GLY A 128 -0.10 -5.46 7.50
C GLY A 128 -1.34 -4.78 6.93
N VAL A 129 -1.91 -3.80 7.62
CA VAL A 129 -3.12 -3.07 7.18
C VAL A 129 -2.78 -1.99 6.16
N ILE A 130 -1.59 -1.39 6.25
CA ILE A 130 -1.04 -0.44 5.27
C ILE A 130 0.38 -0.84 4.88
N ASP A 131 0.80 -0.48 3.67
CA ASP A 131 2.09 -0.86 3.08
C ASP A 131 3.30 -0.18 3.71
N ALA A 132 3.17 1.11 4.00
CA ALA A 132 4.29 1.89 4.50
C ALA A 132 3.87 3.10 5.33
N VAL A 133 4.72 3.48 6.29
CA VAL A 133 4.74 4.82 6.88
C VAL A 133 5.80 5.65 6.16
N VAL A 134 5.37 6.72 5.49
CA VAL A 134 6.20 7.52 4.60
C VAL A 134 6.09 9.00 4.99
N PRO A 135 7.16 9.62 5.51
CA PRO A 135 7.21 11.06 5.74
C PRO A 135 6.97 11.86 4.45
N LEU A 136 6.34 13.04 4.58
CA LEU A 136 5.89 13.84 3.43
C LEU A 136 7.04 14.30 2.51
N ASP A 137 8.22 14.56 3.07
CA ASP A 137 9.44 14.99 2.36
C ASP A 137 10.00 13.91 1.43
N VAL A 138 9.77 12.62 1.75
CA VAL A 138 10.17 11.48 0.91
C VAL A 138 9.02 10.89 0.10
N LEU A 139 7.79 11.38 0.28
CA LEU A 139 6.60 10.88 -0.43
C LEU A 139 6.75 10.99 -1.94
N ARG A 140 7.24 12.13 -2.45
CA ARG A 140 7.41 12.36 -3.89
C ARG A 140 8.30 11.30 -4.53
N ALA A 141 9.47 11.04 -3.94
CA ALA A 141 10.40 10.03 -4.43
C ALA A 141 9.83 8.62 -4.31
N THR A 142 9.00 8.36 -3.30
CA THR A 142 8.34 7.07 -3.12
C THR A 142 7.28 6.83 -4.19
N LEU A 143 6.44 7.83 -4.47
CA LEU A 143 5.43 7.76 -5.52
C LEU A 143 6.04 7.61 -6.90
N ASP A 144 7.12 8.37 -7.18
CA ASP A 144 7.87 8.28 -8.43
C ASP A 144 8.33 6.84 -8.68
N ARG A 145 9.08 6.25 -7.74
CA ARG A 145 9.49 4.84 -7.84
C ARG A 145 8.31 3.86 -7.98
N THR A 146 7.21 4.09 -7.25
CA THR A 146 6.04 3.22 -7.34
C THR A 146 5.43 3.26 -8.73
N LEU A 147 5.23 4.46 -9.28
CA LEU A 147 4.71 4.64 -10.64
C LEU A 147 5.69 4.09 -11.69
N THR A 148 6.99 4.29 -11.53
CA THR A 148 8.02 3.68 -12.39
C THR A 148 7.89 2.15 -12.44
N VAL A 149 7.51 1.51 -11.34
CA VAL A 149 7.38 0.05 -11.30
C VAL A 149 6.03 -0.43 -11.86
N VAL A 150 4.94 0.31 -11.63
CA VAL A 150 3.57 -0.14 -11.97
C VAL A 150 2.97 0.48 -13.22
N SER A 151 3.57 1.53 -13.77
CA SER A 151 3.00 2.33 -14.88
C SER A 151 3.91 2.42 -16.09
N ASP A 152 5.22 2.52 -15.89
CA ASP A 152 6.13 2.64 -17.03
C ASP A 152 6.19 1.36 -17.84
N ALA A 153 6.31 1.53 -19.16
CA ALA A 153 6.54 0.41 -20.06
C ALA A 153 7.83 -0.34 -19.68
N PRO A 154 7.87 -1.67 -19.85
CA PRO A 154 9.12 -2.43 -19.72
C PRO A 154 10.17 -1.86 -20.69
N GLY A 155 11.43 -1.80 -20.23
CA GLY A 155 12.55 -1.48 -21.12
C GLY A 155 12.85 -2.62 -22.08
N ASP A 156 13.97 -2.52 -22.79
CA ASP A 156 14.49 -3.67 -23.54
C ASP A 156 14.94 -4.77 -22.56
N PRO A 157 14.57 -6.03 -22.78
CA PRO A 157 15.02 -7.11 -21.91
C PRO A 157 16.55 -7.24 -22.00
N PRO A 158 17.25 -7.45 -20.87
CA PRO A 158 18.67 -7.71 -20.91
C PRO A 158 18.96 -8.98 -21.71
N ALA A 159 20.14 -9.04 -22.32
CA ALA A 159 20.59 -10.26 -23.00
C ALA A 159 20.52 -11.44 -22.02
N ALA A 160 19.95 -12.56 -22.48
CA ALA A 160 19.88 -13.76 -21.68
C ALA A 160 21.30 -14.16 -21.24
N PRO A 161 21.53 -14.42 -19.94
CA PRO A 161 22.82 -14.89 -19.49
C PRO A 161 23.16 -16.21 -20.18
N GLN A 162 24.45 -16.44 -20.42
CA GLN A 162 24.90 -17.72 -20.95
C GLN A 162 24.53 -18.82 -19.96
N THR A 163 23.94 -19.91 -20.46
CA THR A 163 23.62 -21.06 -19.61
C THR A 163 24.91 -21.71 -19.15
N GLU A 164 25.25 -21.55 -17.88
CA GLU A 164 26.35 -22.28 -17.27
C GLU A 164 25.92 -23.74 -17.03
N PRO A 165 26.81 -24.72 -17.26
CA PRO A 165 26.54 -26.10 -16.90
C PRO A 165 26.25 -26.20 -15.41
N VAL A 166 25.08 -26.72 -15.03
CA VAL A 166 24.77 -26.99 -13.63
C VAL A 166 25.64 -28.16 -13.18
N PRO A 167 26.46 -28.00 -12.12
CA PRO A 167 27.27 -29.10 -11.60
C PRO A 167 26.40 -30.28 -11.19
N ASP A 168 26.77 -31.49 -11.64
CA ASP A 168 26.13 -32.73 -11.20
C ASP A 168 26.70 -33.12 -9.82
N ILE A 169 26.04 -32.62 -8.78
CA ILE A 169 26.37 -32.90 -7.37
C ILE A 169 25.31 -33.79 -6.74
N PRO A 170 25.66 -34.61 -5.73
CA PRO A 170 24.68 -35.36 -4.96
C PRO A 170 23.53 -34.47 -4.47
N ALA A 171 22.30 -35.00 -4.52
CA ALA A 171 21.10 -34.25 -4.16
C ALA A 171 21.16 -33.68 -2.73
N TRP A 172 21.79 -34.41 -1.80
CA TRP A 172 21.96 -33.96 -0.41
C TRP A 172 22.88 -32.74 -0.30
N ASP A 173 23.98 -32.71 -1.05
CA ASP A 173 24.92 -31.58 -1.07
C ASP A 173 24.23 -30.30 -1.59
N SER A 174 23.36 -30.45 -2.60
CA SER A 174 22.50 -29.36 -3.09
C SER A 174 21.56 -28.81 -2.00
N VAL A 175 20.97 -29.69 -1.19
CA VAL A 175 20.14 -29.29 -0.04
C VAL A 175 20.97 -28.54 1.00
N GLU A 176 22.17 -29.02 1.37
CA GLU A 176 23.05 -28.36 2.33
C GLU A 176 23.51 -26.97 1.84
N ILE A 177 23.92 -26.85 0.57
CA ILE A 177 24.23 -25.57 -0.07
C ILE A 177 23.02 -24.63 0.01
N SER A 178 21.82 -25.15 -0.24
CA SER A 178 20.60 -24.35 -0.21
C SER A 178 20.30 -23.78 1.18
N ARG A 179 20.75 -24.47 2.25
CA ARG A 179 20.53 -24.18 3.68
C ARG A 179 21.63 -23.33 4.32
N ARG A 180 22.74 -23.10 3.62
CA ARG A 180 23.83 -22.25 4.09
C ARG A 180 23.32 -20.91 4.65
N PRO A 181 23.77 -20.50 5.85
CA PRO A 181 23.29 -19.28 6.50
C PRO A 181 23.74 -18.00 5.76
N ASP A 182 24.85 -18.08 5.02
CA ASP A 182 25.39 -16.99 4.22
C ASP A 182 24.81 -16.93 2.80
N ARG A 183 23.88 -17.83 2.44
CA ARG A 183 23.24 -17.82 1.13
C ARG A 183 22.37 -16.56 0.97
N PRO A 184 22.56 -15.75 -0.09
CA PRO A 184 21.74 -14.58 -0.34
C PRO A 184 20.24 -14.93 -0.38
N GLY A 185 19.45 -14.23 0.43
CA GLY A 185 18.00 -14.34 0.44
C GLY A 185 17.32 -13.32 -0.48
N VAL A 186 15.98 -13.32 -0.49
CA VAL A 186 15.16 -12.42 -1.32
C VAL A 186 15.48 -10.95 -1.04
N SER A 187 15.73 -10.59 0.22
CA SER A 187 16.12 -9.23 0.60
C SER A 187 17.46 -8.81 -0.02
N ALA A 188 18.42 -9.73 -0.16
CA ALA A 188 19.70 -9.46 -0.82
C ALA A 188 19.50 -9.32 -2.34
N LEU A 189 18.68 -10.18 -2.94
CA LEU A 189 18.30 -10.07 -4.36
C LEU A 189 17.67 -8.71 -4.67
N LEU A 190 16.68 -8.28 -3.89
CA LEU A 190 16.05 -6.97 -4.06
C LEU A 190 17.00 -5.81 -3.76
N ARG A 191 17.98 -6.01 -2.87
CA ARG A 191 18.96 -4.97 -2.53
C ARG A 191 19.94 -4.70 -3.66
N HIS A 192 20.42 -5.77 -4.29
CA HIS A 192 21.55 -5.70 -5.22
C HIS A 192 21.16 -5.93 -6.68
N GLY A 193 20.05 -6.60 -6.95
CA GLY A 193 19.61 -6.94 -8.30
C GLY A 193 18.51 -6.05 -8.86
N ALA A 194 17.68 -5.44 -8.02
CA ALA A 194 16.60 -4.56 -8.47
C ALA A 194 17.10 -3.13 -8.71
N THR A 195 16.70 -2.53 -9.83
CA THR A 195 16.92 -1.10 -10.11
C THR A 195 15.96 -0.25 -9.30
N ASP A 196 14.70 -0.70 -9.22
CA ASP A 196 13.61 -0.06 -8.46
C ASP A 196 12.89 -1.10 -7.62
N ARG A 197 12.46 -0.72 -6.42
CA ARG A 197 11.63 -1.57 -5.56
C ARG A 197 10.64 -0.80 -4.71
N VAL A 198 9.46 -1.38 -4.54
CA VAL A 198 8.41 -0.98 -3.61
C VAL A 198 8.10 -2.21 -2.76
N LEU A 199 8.39 -2.11 -1.46
CA LEU A 199 7.99 -3.14 -0.51
C LEU A 199 6.51 -2.94 -0.17
N LEU A 200 5.75 -4.02 -0.16
CA LEU A 200 4.35 -4.04 0.28
C LEU A 200 4.28 -4.56 1.72
N SER A 201 3.32 -4.15 2.53
CA SER A 201 3.26 -4.64 3.92
C SER A 201 2.77 -6.09 3.99
N GLY A 202 3.06 -6.73 5.12
CA GLY A 202 3.08 -8.19 5.28
C GLY A 202 4.45 -8.81 5.00
N THR A 203 5.47 -7.96 4.74
CA THR A 203 6.79 -8.37 4.24
C THR A 203 7.91 -7.85 5.14
N GLY A 204 8.15 -8.54 6.26
CA GLY A 204 9.39 -8.42 7.01
C GLY A 204 9.46 -7.39 8.15
N GLN A 205 8.35 -6.84 8.65
CA GLN A 205 8.35 -6.00 9.87
C GLN A 205 7.53 -6.56 11.04
N SER A 206 6.87 -7.70 10.85
CA SER A 206 6.43 -8.56 11.93
C SER A 206 7.48 -9.66 12.10
N GLU A 207 7.89 -9.97 13.33
CA GLU A 207 8.83 -11.06 13.64
C GLU A 207 8.40 -12.43 13.06
N ALA A 208 7.14 -12.56 12.63
CA ALA A 208 6.56 -13.76 12.04
C ALA A 208 6.47 -13.77 10.50
N ALA A 209 6.93 -12.73 9.79
CA ALA A 209 6.79 -12.65 8.33
C ALA A 209 7.78 -13.61 7.63
N THR A 210 7.30 -14.80 7.27
CA THR A 210 8.07 -15.83 6.54
C THR A 210 8.13 -15.58 5.03
N MET A 211 7.40 -14.57 4.54
CA MET A 211 7.28 -14.25 3.12
C MET A 211 7.56 -12.76 2.90
N LEU A 212 8.17 -12.46 1.76
CA LEU A 212 8.33 -11.14 1.22
C LEU A 212 7.61 -11.03 -0.12
N LEU A 213 6.92 -9.91 -0.30
CA LEU A 213 6.23 -9.46 -1.50
C LEU A 213 6.74 -8.05 -1.84
N ALA A 214 7.20 -7.86 -3.06
CA ALA A 214 7.62 -6.55 -3.54
C ALA A 214 7.24 -6.37 -5.00
N LEU A 215 7.00 -5.13 -5.38
CA LEU A 215 7.01 -4.72 -6.77
C LEU A 215 8.43 -4.24 -7.08
N ALA A 216 9.05 -4.73 -8.14
CA ALA A 216 10.43 -4.39 -8.45
C ALA A 216 10.66 -4.29 -9.96
N ARG A 217 11.77 -3.66 -10.35
CA ARG A 217 12.30 -3.76 -11.71
C ARG A 217 13.68 -4.40 -11.70
N PHE A 218 13.90 -5.32 -12.63
CA PHE A 218 15.21 -5.94 -12.88
C PHE A 218 15.63 -5.64 -14.32
N GLY A 219 16.71 -4.89 -14.50
CA GLY A 219 17.17 -4.50 -15.85
C GLY A 219 16.06 -3.84 -16.68
N GLY A 220 15.26 -2.96 -16.08
CA GLY A 220 14.13 -2.30 -16.75
C GLY A 220 12.85 -3.15 -16.90
N GLN A 221 12.85 -4.43 -16.51
CA GLN A 221 11.67 -5.29 -16.55
C GLN A 221 10.89 -5.25 -15.23
N PRO A 222 9.60 -4.86 -15.22
CA PRO A 222 8.77 -4.92 -14.02
C PRO A 222 8.45 -6.36 -13.63
N ALA A 223 8.49 -6.64 -12.33
CA ALA A 223 8.23 -7.95 -11.76
C ALA A 223 7.55 -7.85 -10.40
N VAL A 224 6.68 -8.81 -10.11
CA VAL A 224 6.21 -9.09 -8.74
C VAL A 224 7.14 -10.12 -8.14
N VAL A 225 7.82 -9.75 -7.06
CA VAL A 225 8.76 -10.62 -6.35
C VAL A 225 8.06 -11.21 -5.14
N VAL A 226 7.92 -12.53 -5.13
CA VAL A 226 7.45 -13.30 -3.99
C VAL A 226 8.56 -14.23 -3.57
N GLY A 227 8.92 -14.23 -2.29
CA GLY A 227 9.87 -15.22 -1.80
C GLY A 227 9.93 -15.33 -0.29
N GLN A 228 10.46 -16.45 0.17
CA GLN A 228 10.56 -16.74 1.60
C GLN A 228 11.65 -15.92 2.26
N GLN A 229 11.33 -15.31 3.40
CA GLN A 229 12.32 -14.76 4.31
C GLN A 229 12.77 -15.84 5.28
N ARG A 230 14.09 -16.02 5.35
CA ARG A 230 14.69 -16.85 6.38
C ARG A 230 14.69 -16.05 7.67
N VAL A 231 13.91 -16.49 8.65
CA VAL A 231 14.01 -15.96 10.00
C VAL A 231 15.39 -16.35 10.53
N VAL A 232 16.24 -15.35 10.81
CA VAL A 232 17.49 -15.61 11.52
C VAL A 232 17.11 -15.79 12.98
N GLY A 233 16.88 -17.04 13.40
CA GLY A 233 16.51 -17.35 14.78
C GLY A 233 16.35 -18.85 15.03
N GLY A 234 17.36 -19.44 15.67
CA GLY A 234 17.47 -20.85 16.05
C GLY A 234 18.93 -21.28 16.07
#